data_AF-A0A935M4Z9-F1
#
_entry.id   AF-A0A935M4Z9-F1
#
_cell.length_a   1.000
_cell.length_b   1.000
_cell.length_c   1.000
_cell.angle_alpha   90.00
_cell.angle_beta   90.00
_cell.angle_gamma   90.00
#
_symmetry.space_group_name_H-M   'P 1'
#
loop_
_entity.id
_entity.type
_entity.pdbx_description
1 polymer ?
#
loop_
_entity_poly.entity_id
_entity_poly.type
_entity_poly.pdbx_seq_one_letter_code
_entity_poly.pdbx_strand_id
1 'polypeptide(L)' 'MTTVEEQIELRDKILLGLEIVYERLIEFKKQKNTELVVMRNNKIVKIKPE' A
#
# COMPACT_ATOMS: atom_id res chain seq x y z
N MET A 1 25.53 14.19 -8.21
CA MET A 1 24.45 13.25 -8.55
C MET A 1 24.71 11.99 -7.75
N THR A 2 23.67 11.36 -7.20
CA THR A 2 23.79 10.04 -6.55
C THR A 2 24.15 8.97 -7.58
N THR A 3 24.74 7.86 -7.14
CA THR A 3 25.05 6.74 -8.03
C THR A 3 23.79 5.98 -8.44
N VAL A 4 23.87 5.20 -9.51
CA VAL A 4 22.75 4.35 -9.94
C VAL A 4 22.44 3.31 -8.86
N GLU A 5 23.45 2.78 -8.17
CA GLU A 5 23.29 1.83 -7.08
C GLU A 5 22.52 2.44 -5.90
N GLU A 6 22.87 3.67 -5.48
CA GLU A 6 22.17 4.38 -4.40
C GLU A 6 20.70 4.65 -4.76
N GLN A 7 20.42 4.94 -6.03
CA GLN A 7 19.04 5.15 -6.51
C GLN A 7 18.22 3.86 -6.51
N ILE A 8 18.82 2.74 -6.90
CA ILE A 8 18.18 1.42 -6.86
C ILE A 8 17.89 1.02 -5.42
N GLU A 9 18.87 1.16 -4.51
CA GLU A 9 18.68 0.84 -3.10
C GLU A 9 17.56 1.67 -2.46
N LEU A 10 17.51 2.98 -2.75
CA LEU A 10 16.45 3.85 -2.27
C LEU A 10 15.08 3.42 -2.81
N ARG A 11 14.98 3.14 -4.11
CA ARG A 11 13.75 2.68 -4.75
C ARG A 11 13.24 1.41 -4.07
N ASP A 12 14.12 0.44 -3.86
CA ASP A 12 13.74 -0.87 -3.31
C ASP A 12 13.29 -0.75 -1.84
N LYS A 13 13.92 0.12 -1.03
CA LYS A 13 13.45 0.44 0.32
C LYS A 13 12.06 1.10 0.32
N ILE A 14 11.81 2.01 -0.62
CA ILE A 14 10.49 2.66 -0.75
C ILE A 14 9.42 1.63 -1.12
N LEU A 15 9.70 0.75 -2.08
CA LEU A 15 8.77 -0.31 -2.48
C LEU A 15 8.44 -1.24 -1.31
N LEU A 16 9.46 -1.70 -0.57
CA LEU A 16 9.27 -2.51 0.63
C LEU A 16 8.42 -1.79 1.69
N GLY A 17 8.67 -0.50 1.91
CA GLY A 17 7.88 0.32 2.83
C GLY A 17 6.41 0.41 2.42
N LEU A 18 6.14 0.57 1.12
CA LEU A 18 4.78 0.62 0.58
C LEU A 18 4.04 -0.73 0.74
N GLU A 19 4.71 -1.85 0.50
CA GLU A 19 4.15 -3.20 0.73
C GLU A 19 3.70 -3.38 2.18
N ILE A 20 4.57 -3.05 3.14
CA ILE A 20 4.27 -3.14 4.58
C ILE A 20 3.09 -2.22 4.96
N VAL A 21 3.01 -1.02 4.37
CA VAL A 21 1.90 -0.09 4.60
C VAL A 21 0.57 -0.68 4.11
N TYR A 22 0.55 -1.30 2.93
CA TYR A 22 -0.67 -1.92 2.41
C TYR A 22 -1.14 -3.09 3.27
N GLU A 23 -0.24 -3.96 3.72
CA GLU A 23 -0.57 -5.07 4.61
C GLU A 23 -1.19 -4.57 5.93
N ARG A 24 -0.51 -3.61 6.59
CA ARG A 24 -0.98 -3.03 7.85
C ARG A 24 -2.30 -2.28 7.70
N LEU A 25 -2.51 -1.61 6.57
CA LEU A 25 -3.78 -0.94 6.28
C LEU A 25 -4.92 -1.95 6.21
N ILE A 26 -4.74 -3.06 5.48
CA ILE A 26 -5.75 -4.12 5.36
C ILE A 26 -6.06 -4.72 6.73
N GLU A 27 -5.03 -5.04 7.51
CA GLU A 27 -5.20 -5.57 8.86
C GLU A 27 -5.97 -4.58 9.75
N PHE A 28 -5.58 -3.31 9.75
CA PHE A 28 -6.27 -2.25 10.50
C PHE A 28 -7.75 -2.15 10.11
N LYS A 29 -8.06 -2.18 8.81
CA LYS A 29 -9.45 -2.11 8.31
C LYS A 29 -10.28 -3.30 8.78
N LYS A 30 -9.69 -4.51 8.77
CA LYS A 30 -10.31 -5.73 9.32
C LYS A 30 -10.55 -5.61 10.82
N GLN A 31 -9.52 -5.28 11.61
CA GLN A 31 -9.63 -5.13 13.05
C GLN A 31 -10.66 -4.08 13.49
N LYS A 32 -10.78 -2.98 12.73
CA LYS A 32 -11.74 -1.91 13.01
C LYS A 32 -13.11 -2.11 12.38
N ASN A 33 -13.30 -3.18 11.59
CA ASN A 33 -14.51 -3.44 10.84
C ASN A 33 -14.97 -2.23 10.00
N THR A 34 -14.02 -1.57 9.32
CA THR A 34 -14.29 -0.39 8.48
C THR A 34 -14.03 -0.66 7.01
N GLU A 35 -14.80 -0.03 6.13
CA GLU A 35 -14.67 -0.21 4.68
C GLU A 35 -13.30 0.27 4.16
N LEU A 36 -12.75 -0.49 3.23
CA LEU A 36 -11.61 -0.10 2.40
C LEU A 36 -12.12 0.46 1.07
N VAL A 37 -11.68 1.66 0.72
CA VAL A 37 -12.10 2.33 -0.53
C VAL A 37 -10.94 2.26 -1.52
N VAL A 38 -11.20 1.71 -2.70
CA VAL A 38 -10.21 1.54 -3.77
C VAL A 38 -10.77 2.01 -5.11
N MET A 39 -9.89 2.40 -6.02
CA MET A 39 -10.26 2.62 -7.41
C MET A 39 -10.05 1.32 -8.20
N ARG A 40 -11.11 0.80 -8.82
CA ARG A 40 -11.06 -0.38 -9.70
C ARG A 40 -11.80 -0.06 -10.98
N ASN A 41 -11.15 -0.25 -12.13
CA ASN A 41 -11.73 0.04 -13.46
C ASN A 41 -12.30 1.47 -13.55
N ASN A 42 -11.53 2.48 -13.12
CA ASN A 42 -11.95 3.88 -13.06
C ASN A 42 -13.19 4.17 -12.18
N LYS A 43 -13.61 3.23 -11.34
CA LYS A 43 -14.74 3.40 -10.40
C LYS A 43 -14.25 3.29 -8.97
N ILE A 44 -14.86 4.08 -8.09
CA ILE A 44 -14.65 3.99 -6.65
C ILE A 44 -15.47 2.80 -6.13
N VAL A 45 -14.80 1.84 -5.50
CA VAL A 45 -15.40 0.64 -4.91
C VAL A 45 -15.10 0.61 -3.42
N LYS A 46 -16.11 0.25 -2.62
CA LYS A 46 -15.94 0.02 -1.18
C LYS A 46 -15.96 -1.49 -0.91
N ILE A 47 -14.96 -1.97 -0.19
CA ILE A 47 -14.79 -3.37 0.18
C ILE A 47 -15.00 -3.45 1.69
N LYS A 48 -15.99 -4.25 2.11
CA LYS A 48 -16.18 -4.56 3.53
C LYS A 48 -15.11 -5.57 3.96
N PRO A 49 -14.54 -5.43 5.17
CA PRO A 49 -13.65 -6.44 5.71
C PRO A 49 -14.42 -7.74 5.98
N GLU A 50 -13.85 -8.87 5.57
CA GLU A 50 -14.25 -10.23 5.96
C GLU A 50 -13.49 -10.69 7.20
#